data_AF-A0A838JS10-F1
#
_entry.id   AF-A0A838JS10-F1
#
_cell.length_a   1.000
_cell.length_b   1.000
_cell.length_c   1.000
_cell.angle_alpha   90.00
_cell.angle_beta   90.00
_cell.angle_gamma   90.00
#
_symmetry.space_group_name_H-M   'P 1'
#
loop_
_entity.id
_entity.type
_entity.pdbx_description
1 polymer ?
#
loop_
_entity_poly.entity_id
_entity_poly.type
_entity_poly.pdbx_seq_one_letter_code
_entity_poly.pdbx_strand_id
1 'polypeptide(L)'
;MNTLTTVRPEQSKTSAATGRGALVSGGLVGAGISLILVVGLIHLINSPGDLEEGSYTGLLYLANFLGALAAALGIYRGKRWGWALGLLVAGGAFAGYVISRTVGLPGLPVETEWLEPLGVLSLLVEALFVGVYLAILARPKQETSVVEASSSASS
;
A
#
# COMPACT_ATOMS: atom_id res chain seq x y z
N MET A 1 1.83 -17.72 -68.87
CA MET A 1 2.96 -17.57 -67.94
C MET A 1 2.65 -16.44 -66.98
N ASN A 2 2.97 -16.64 -65.70
CA ASN A 2 2.20 -16.17 -64.56
C ASN A 2 2.49 -14.73 -64.09
N THR A 3 1.41 -14.12 -63.60
CA THR A 3 1.26 -12.90 -62.81
C THR A 3 2.10 -12.90 -61.52
N LEU A 4 2.73 -11.77 -61.19
CA LEU A 4 3.19 -11.47 -59.82
C LEU A 4 2.86 -10.02 -59.46
N THR A 5 1.66 -9.84 -58.91
CA THR A 5 1.24 -8.67 -58.13
C THR A 5 1.93 -8.71 -56.77
N THR A 6 2.80 -7.75 -56.48
CA THR A 6 3.40 -7.61 -55.14
C THR A 6 2.34 -7.05 -54.18
N VAL A 7 1.78 -7.93 -53.35
CA VAL A 7 0.90 -7.55 -52.24
C VAL A 7 1.75 -6.87 -51.16
N ARG A 8 1.49 -5.59 -50.91
CA ARG A 8 2.02 -4.84 -49.76
C ARG A 8 1.33 -5.35 -48.50
N PRO A 9 2.04 -5.81 -47.45
CA PRO A 9 1.39 -6.18 -46.22
C PRO A 9 0.84 -4.93 -45.52
N GLU A 10 -0.48 -4.87 -45.41
CA GLU A 10 -1.21 -3.96 -44.55
C GLU A 10 -0.88 -4.32 -43.09
N GLN A 11 -0.09 -3.49 -42.42
CA GLN A 11 0.18 -3.63 -40.99
C GLN A 11 -1.05 -3.17 -40.20
N SER A 12 -2.04 -4.06 -40.10
CA SER A 12 -3.08 -3.99 -39.07
C SER A 12 -2.70 -4.91 -37.93
N LYS A 13 -2.33 -4.30 -36.79
CA LYS A 13 -2.74 -4.70 -35.44
C LYS A 13 -2.26 -3.64 -34.46
N THR A 14 -3.22 -2.78 -34.10
CA THR A 14 -3.40 -2.28 -32.73
C THR A 14 -2.62 -3.09 -31.70
N SER A 15 -1.57 -2.49 -31.14
CA SER A 15 -1.11 -2.83 -29.79
C SER A 15 -0.99 -1.54 -29.00
N ALA A 16 -2.11 -1.25 -28.34
CA ALA A 16 -2.21 -0.75 -26.98
C ALA A 16 -1.29 0.41 -26.54
N ALA A 17 -1.96 1.54 -26.34
CA ALA A 17 -1.76 2.41 -25.18
C ALA A 17 -0.34 2.94 -24.95
N THR A 18 0.09 3.79 -25.87
CA THR A 18 1.09 4.82 -25.53
C THR A 18 0.49 5.81 -24.53
N GLY A 19 1.08 5.87 -23.34
CA GLY A 19 1.28 7.11 -22.60
C GLY A 19 0.24 7.49 -21.55
N ARG A 20 0.61 7.30 -20.28
CA ARG A 20 0.71 8.35 -19.22
C ARG A 20 0.70 7.70 -17.83
N GLY A 21 1.88 7.68 -17.19
CA GLY A 21 2.12 7.53 -15.75
C GLY A 21 1.16 6.70 -14.90
N ALA A 22 1.52 5.45 -14.62
CA ALA A 22 1.16 4.81 -13.35
C ALA A 22 2.46 4.58 -12.57
N LEU A 23 2.76 5.46 -11.62
CA LEU A 23 3.96 5.41 -10.77
C LEU A 23 4.08 4.12 -9.94
N VAL A 24 3.05 3.27 -9.91
CA VAL A 24 2.97 2.00 -9.17
C VAL A 24 2.16 1.00 -10.01
N SER A 25 2.62 -0.24 -10.16
CA SER A 25 1.91 -1.29 -10.92
C SER A 25 0.54 -1.58 -10.32
N GLY A 26 -0.49 -1.78 -11.14
CA GLY A 26 -1.87 -2.02 -10.68
C GLY A 26 -2.01 -3.14 -9.64
N GLY A 27 -1.20 -4.21 -9.76
CA GLY A 27 -1.16 -5.28 -8.76
C GLY A 27 -0.69 -4.81 -7.36
N LEU A 28 0.27 -3.89 -7.28
CA LEU A 28 0.71 -3.32 -6.00
C LEU A 28 -0.33 -2.36 -5.41
N VAL A 29 -1.03 -1.62 -6.26
CA VAL A 29 -2.16 -0.78 -5.83
C VAL A 29 -3.26 -1.65 -5.21
N GLY A 30 -3.64 -2.73 -5.90
CA GLY A 30 -4.62 -3.68 -5.38
C GLY A 30 -4.16 -4.31 -4.06
N ALA A 31 -2.91 -4.79 -3.99
CA ALA A 31 -2.35 -5.35 -2.77
C ALA A 31 -2.34 -4.34 -1.61
N GLY A 32 -1.91 -3.10 -1.85
CA GLY A 32 -1.90 -2.05 -0.82
C GLY A 32 -3.29 -1.73 -0.29
N ILE A 33 -4.30 -1.62 -1.18
CA ILE A 33 -5.70 -1.40 -0.78
C ILE A 33 -6.21 -2.58 0.05
N SER A 34 -6.01 -3.81 -0.41
CA SER A 34 -6.47 -5.00 0.32
C SER A 34 -5.83 -5.09 1.71
N LEU A 35 -4.51 -4.89 1.79
CA LEU A 35 -3.77 -4.94 3.06
C LEU A 35 -4.28 -3.88 4.04
N ILE A 36 -4.38 -2.61 3.63
CA ILE A 36 -4.81 -1.54 4.55
C ILE A 36 -6.27 -1.71 5.00
N LEU A 37 -7.15 -2.23 4.14
CA LEU A 37 -8.52 -2.55 4.53
C LEU A 37 -8.59 -3.69 5.55
N VAL A 38 -7.73 -4.71 5.42
CA VAL A 38 -7.63 -5.79 6.42
C VAL A 38 -7.11 -5.24 7.76
N VAL A 39 -6.09 -4.37 7.76
CA VAL A 39 -5.63 -3.68 8.99
C VAL A 39 -6.80 -2.96 9.67
N GLY A 40 -7.53 -2.14 8.90
CA GLY A 40 -8.66 -1.40 9.43
C GLY A 40 -9.77 -2.30 9.97
N LEU A 41 -10.07 -3.41 9.29
CA LEU A 41 -11.12 -4.34 9.74
C LEU A 41 -10.75 -5.04 11.05
N ILE A 42 -9.49 -5.47 11.22
CA ILE A 42 -9.01 -6.05 12.48
C ILE A 42 -9.19 -5.05 13.63
N HIS A 43 -8.82 -3.79 13.40
CA HIS A 43 -8.98 -2.74 14.41
C HIS A 43 -10.45 -2.44 14.71
N LEU A 44 -11.32 -2.43 13.69
CA LEU A 44 -12.75 -2.29 13.90
C LEU A 44 -13.33 -3.43 14.74
N ILE A 45 -12.85 -4.67 14.57
CA ILE A 45 -13.28 -5.83 15.38
C ILE A 45 -12.89 -5.66 16.84
N ASN A 46 -11.70 -5.11 17.13
CA ASN A 46 -11.21 -4.90 18.49
C ASN A 46 -11.86 -3.68 19.19
N SER A 47 -12.38 -2.71 18.43
CA SER A 47 -12.87 -1.43 18.97
C SER A 47 -14.04 -1.53 19.96
N PRO A 48 -15.12 -2.32 19.73
CA PRO A 48 -16.31 -2.28 20.58
C PRO A 48 -16.05 -2.67 22.03
N GLY A 49 -15.28 -3.73 22.29
CA GLY A 49 -14.97 -4.18 23.66
C GLY A 49 -14.27 -3.08 24.46
N ASP A 50 -13.20 -2.52 23.89
CA ASP A 50 -12.46 -1.42 24.54
C ASP A 50 -13.32 -0.17 24.75
N LEU A 51 -14.24 0.15 23.84
CA LEU A 51 -15.18 1.26 24.00
C LEU A 51 -16.20 1.01 25.12
N GLU A 52 -16.72 -0.21 25.24
CA GLU A 52 -17.62 -0.62 26.31
C GLU A 52 -16.94 -0.57 27.68
N GLU A 53 -15.65 -0.90 27.73
CA GLU A 53 -14.80 -0.79 28.93
C GLU A 53 -14.38 0.65 29.24
N GLY A 54 -14.66 1.61 28.36
CA GLY A 54 -14.29 3.02 28.51
C GLY A 54 -12.80 3.29 28.27
N SER A 55 -12.08 2.35 27.65
CA SER A 55 -10.68 2.52 27.27
C SER A 55 -10.54 3.39 26.03
N TYR A 56 -9.56 4.30 26.04
CA TYR A 56 -9.27 5.15 24.89
C TYR A 56 -8.68 4.36 23.71
N THR A 57 -8.20 3.13 23.91
CA THR A 57 -7.75 2.24 22.83
C THR A 57 -8.88 1.92 21.87
N GLY A 58 -10.12 1.83 22.35
CA GLY A 58 -11.30 1.67 21.50
C GLY A 58 -11.46 2.82 20.49
N LEU A 59 -11.20 4.06 20.92
CA LEU A 59 -11.19 5.23 20.04
C LEU A 59 -10.00 5.22 19.07
N LEU A 60 -8.82 4.77 19.53
CA LEU A 60 -7.65 4.64 18.66
C LEU A 60 -7.88 3.59 17.58
N TYR A 61 -8.49 2.45 17.91
CA TYR A 61 -8.87 1.43 16.96
C TYR A 61 -9.90 1.93 15.94
N LEU A 62 -10.90 2.69 16.36
CA LEU A 62 -11.87 3.31 15.46
C LEU A 62 -11.21 4.34 14.54
N ALA A 63 -10.32 5.18 15.08
CA ALA A 63 -9.55 6.15 14.31
C ALA A 63 -8.64 5.44 13.28
N ASN A 64 -8.04 4.31 13.65
CA ASN A 64 -7.25 3.47 12.76
C ASN A 64 -8.10 2.95 11.59
N PHE A 65 -9.28 2.39 11.88
CA PHE A 65 -10.22 1.93 10.85
C PHE A 65 -10.61 3.04 9.87
N LEU A 66 -11.00 4.23 10.37
CA LEU A 66 -11.36 5.36 9.51
C LEU A 66 -10.16 5.87 8.70
N GLY A 67 -8.98 5.89 9.31
CA GLY A 67 -7.72 6.21 8.64
C GLY A 67 -7.39 5.23 7.52
N ALA A 68 -7.62 3.93 7.74
CA ALA A 68 -7.44 2.88 6.75
C ALA A 68 -8.38 3.06 5.55
N LEU A 69 -9.65 3.38 5.78
CA LEU A 69 -10.60 3.69 4.70
C LEU A 69 -10.16 4.92 3.89
N ALA A 70 -9.74 5.98 4.56
CA ALA A 70 -9.22 7.18 3.91
C ALA A 70 -7.94 6.88 3.09
N ALA A 71 -7.02 6.07 3.65
CA ALA A 71 -5.82 5.63 2.97
C ALA A 71 -6.15 4.82 1.71
N ALA A 72 -7.05 3.84 1.81
CA ALA A 72 -7.54 3.04 0.69
C ALA A 72 -8.14 3.93 -0.41
N LEU A 73 -8.98 4.90 -0.05
CA LEU A 73 -9.55 5.87 -1.00
C LEU A 73 -8.46 6.72 -1.68
N GLY A 74 -7.47 7.19 -0.91
CA GLY A 74 -6.33 7.93 -1.44
C GLY A 74 -5.54 7.11 -2.46
N ILE A 75 -5.23 5.85 -2.13
CA ILE A 75 -4.51 4.91 -3.00
C ILE A 75 -5.32 4.62 -4.27
N TYR A 76 -6.61 4.31 -4.12
CA TYR A 76 -7.54 4.07 -5.24
C TYR A 76 -7.60 5.25 -6.21
N ARG A 77 -7.58 6.48 -5.69
CA ARG A 77 -7.57 7.72 -6.49
C ARG A 77 -6.18 8.09 -7.02
N GLY A 78 -5.18 7.22 -6.87
CA GLY A 78 -3.80 7.44 -7.32
C GLY A 78 -3.08 8.57 -6.57
N LYS A 79 -3.52 8.91 -5.36
CA LYS A 79 -2.95 10.01 -4.56
C LYS A 79 -1.85 9.48 -3.63
N ARG A 80 -0.68 10.13 -3.68
CA ARG A 80 0.48 9.77 -2.83
C ARG A 80 0.19 9.84 -1.33
N TRP A 81 -0.68 10.76 -0.91
CA TRP A 81 -1.04 10.89 0.50
C TRP A 81 -1.73 9.64 1.05
N GLY A 82 -2.42 8.86 0.21
CA GLY A 82 -3.09 7.63 0.65
C GLY A 82 -2.09 6.60 1.17
N TRP A 83 -0.94 6.47 0.49
CA TRP A 83 0.14 5.61 0.93
C TRP A 83 0.82 6.11 2.22
N ALA A 84 1.08 7.41 2.32
CA ALA A 84 1.67 8.00 3.52
C ALA A 84 0.74 7.87 4.73
N LEU A 85 -0.57 8.08 4.54
CA LEU A 85 -1.58 7.85 5.58
C LEU A 85 -1.64 6.38 5.97
N GLY A 86 -1.63 5.46 4.99
CA GLY A 86 -1.59 4.02 5.26
C GLY A 86 -0.35 3.63 6.08
N LEU A 87 0.81 4.24 5.82
CA LEU A 87 2.03 4.01 6.62
C LEU A 87 1.83 4.47 8.06
N LEU A 88 1.22 5.64 8.28
CA LEU A 88 0.92 6.13 9.63
C LEU A 88 -0.07 5.22 10.36
N VAL A 89 -1.10 4.75 9.67
CA VAL A 89 -2.14 3.86 10.22
C VAL A 89 -1.56 2.49 10.58
N ALA A 90 -0.93 1.81 9.63
CA ALA A 90 -0.36 0.48 9.84
C ALA A 90 0.88 0.52 10.76
N GLY A 91 1.78 1.47 10.53
CA GLY A 91 2.98 1.64 11.36
C GLY A 91 2.65 2.10 12.78
N GLY A 92 1.64 2.95 12.95
CA GLY A 92 1.16 3.38 14.26
C GLY A 92 0.52 2.23 15.05
N ALA A 93 -0.29 1.40 14.39
CA ALA A 93 -0.85 0.18 15.00
C ALA A 93 0.24 -0.79 15.45
N PHE A 94 1.19 -1.08 14.54
CA PHE A 94 2.33 -1.95 14.83
C PHE A 94 3.13 -1.45 16.04
N ALA A 95 3.46 -0.15 16.05
CA ALA A 95 4.16 0.46 17.17
C ALA A 95 3.33 0.41 18.45
N GLY A 96 2.02 0.66 18.37
CA GLY A 96 1.08 0.55 19.48
C GLY A 96 1.09 -0.85 20.11
N TYR A 97 1.09 -1.90 19.29
CA TYR A 97 1.19 -3.28 19.74
C TYR A 97 2.50 -3.52 20.51
N VAL A 98 3.64 -3.11 19.94
CA VAL A 98 4.94 -3.29 20.59
C VAL A 98 5.03 -2.50 21.89
N ILE A 99 4.54 -1.26 21.91
CA ILE A 99 4.55 -0.40 23.10
C ILE A 99 3.67 -1.01 24.21
N SER A 100 2.46 -1.45 23.88
CA SER A 100 1.54 -2.02 24.87
C SER A 100 2.12 -3.26 25.54
N ARG A 101 2.91 -4.08 24.82
CA ARG A 101 3.56 -5.28 25.36
C ARG A 101 4.94 -5.08 25.98
N THR A 102 5.49 -3.87 25.93
CA THR A 102 6.83 -3.58 26.48
C THR A 102 6.77 -2.67 27.70
N VAL A 103 6.30 -1.44 27.50
CA VAL A 103 6.24 -0.41 28.54
C VAL A 103 4.81 -0.05 28.94
N GLY A 104 3.82 -0.58 28.22
CA GLY A 104 2.42 -0.27 28.42
C GLY A 104 2.03 1.00 27.67
N LEU A 105 0.72 1.15 27.44
CA LEU A 105 0.18 2.37 26.85
C LEU A 105 -0.13 3.40 27.97
N PRO A 106 -0.13 4.72 27.67
CA PRO A 106 -0.41 5.74 28.68
C PRO A 106 -1.70 5.47 29.49
N GLY A 107 -1.56 5.19 30.79
CA GLY A 107 -2.70 4.91 31.67
C GLY A 107 -3.25 3.48 31.57
N LEU A 108 -2.59 2.59 30.84
CA LEU A 108 -2.93 1.17 30.73
C LEU A 108 -1.73 0.31 31.17
N PRO A 109 -1.97 -0.87 31.75
CA PRO A 109 -0.89 -1.79 32.14
C PRO A 109 -0.16 -2.36 30.92
N VAL A 110 0.96 -3.04 31.18
CA VAL A 110 1.66 -3.83 30.16
C VAL A 110 0.85 -5.08 29.84
N GLU A 111 0.60 -5.29 28.55
CA GLU A 111 0.01 -6.52 28.04
C GLU A 111 1.08 -7.61 27.94
N THR A 112 0.92 -8.74 28.62
CA THR A 112 1.93 -9.80 28.58
C THR A 112 1.73 -10.80 27.45
N GLU A 113 0.54 -10.80 26.83
CA GLU A 113 0.19 -11.72 25.76
C GLU A 113 0.69 -11.22 24.40
N TRP A 114 1.87 -11.73 24.01
CA TRP A 114 2.51 -11.41 22.74
C TRP A 114 1.94 -12.16 21.53
N LEU A 115 1.38 -13.35 21.75
CA LEU A 115 0.94 -14.27 20.69
C LEU A 115 -0.58 -14.38 20.61
N GLU A 116 -1.29 -13.32 20.99
CA GLU A 116 -2.72 -13.20 20.78
C GLU A 116 -3.01 -13.31 19.26
N PRO A 117 -3.85 -14.26 18.80
CA PRO A 117 -3.95 -14.60 17.39
C PRO A 117 -4.32 -13.45 16.45
N LEU A 118 -5.25 -12.58 16.85
CA LEU A 118 -5.63 -11.42 16.02
C LEU A 118 -4.53 -10.37 16.00
N GLY A 119 -3.85 -10.14 17.12
CA GLY A 119 -2.70 -9.27 17.25
C GLY A 119 -1.55 -9.68 16.33
N VAL A 120 -1.18 -10.97 16.33
CA VAL A 120 -0.12 -11.49 15.44
C VAL A 120 -0.52 -11.38 13.97
N LEU A 121 -1.79 -11.67 13.65
CA LEU A 121 -2.32 -11.47 12.31
C LEU A 121 -2.24 -9.99 11.90
N SER A 122 -2.58 -9.07 12.80
CA SER A 122 -2.48 -7.62 12.56
C SER A 122 -1.05 -7.21 12.24
N LEU A 123 -0.08 -7.61 13.07
CA LEU A 123 1.35 -7.32 12.87
C LEU A 123 1.85 -7.77 11.50
N LEU A 124 1.44 -8.97 11.07
CA LEU A 124 1.82 -9.51 9.76
C LEU A 124 1.28 -8.62 8.63
N VAL A 125 -0.01 -8.29 8.66
CA VAL A 125 -0.66 -7.49 7.61
C VAL A 125 -0.12 -6.06 7.59
N GLU A 126 0.09 -5.45 8.76
CA GLU A 126 0.70 -4.13 8.92
C GLU A 126 2.12 -4.11 8.33
N ALA A 127 2.96 -5.08 8.70
CA ALA A 127 4.33 -5.19 8.19
C ALA A 127 4.35 -5.40 6.67
N LEU A 128 3.44 -6.19 6.12
CA LEU A 128 3.30 -6.36 4.67
C LEU A 128 2.92 -5.05 3.98
N PHE A 129 1.98 -4.27 4.52
CA PHE A 129 1.63 -2.96 3.96
C PHE A 129 2.83 -2.01 3.96
N VAL A 130 3.53 -1.91 5.10
CA VAL A 130 4.73 -1.09 5.23
C VAL A 130 5.79 -1.52 4.22
N GLY A 131 6.04 -2.83 4.10
CA GLY A 131 6.99 -3.39 3.14
C GLY A 131 6.65 -3.05 1.69
N VAL A 132 5.36 -3.13 1.30
CA VAL A 132 4.90 -2.70 -0.03
C VAL A 132 5.17 -1.21 -0.25
N TYR A 133 4.86 -0.35 0.72
CA TYR A 133 5.10 1.08 0.60
C TYR A 133 6.60 1.41 0.46
N LEU A 134 7.45 0.77 1.27
CA LEU A 134 8.90 0.95 1.18
C LEU A 134 9.46 0.44 -0.16
N ALA A 135 8.97 -0.68 -0.67
CA ALA A 135 9.34 -1.21 -1.98
C ALA A 135 8.94 -0.27 -3.13
N ILE A 136 7.84 0.48 -2.98
CA ILE A 136 7.43 1.53 -3.93
C ILE A 136 8.42 2.70 -3.88
N LEU A 137 8.85 3.12 -2.69
CA LEU A 137 9.81 4.22 -2.52
C LEU A 137 11.22 3.88 -3.02
N ALA A 138 11.65 2.63 -2.89
CA ALA A 138 12.99 2.18 -3.27
C ALA A 138 13.20 2.01 -4.80
N ARG A 139 12.16 2.19 -5.63
CA ARG A 139 12.29 2.02 -7.08
C ARG A 139 13.20 3.11 -7.68
N PRO A 140 14.30 2.73 -8.37
CA PRO A 140 15.16 3.70 -9.03
C PRO A 140 14.37 4.51 -10.05
N LYS A 141 14.56 5.84 -10.02
CA LYS A 141 14.07 6.73 -11.07
C LYS A 141 14.86 6.36 -12.33
N GLN A 142 14.20 5.79 -13.34
CA GLN A 142 14.83 5.55 -14.64
C GLN A 142 15.15 6.92 -15.24
N GLU A 143 16.32 7.47 -14.93
CA GLU A 143 16.83 8.69 -15.53
C GLU A 143 17.16 8.38 -16.99
N THR A 144 16.26 8.78 -17.88
CA THR A 144 16.56 9.46 -19.15
C THR A 144 17.71 8.90 -20.00
N SER A 145 17.96 7.59 -19.99
CA SER A 145 18.98 6.92 -20.82
C SER A 145 18.76 7.11 -22.33
N VAL A 146 17.56 7.54 -22.74
CA VAL A 146 17.21 7.78 -24.15
C VAL A 146 17.78 9.10 -24.68
N VAL A 147 18.04 10.10 -23.84
CA VAL A 147 18.54 11.41 -24.31
C VAL A 147 20.04 11.35 -24.59
N GLU A 148 20.82 10.65 -23.76
CA GLU A 148 22.27 10.56 -23.93
C GLU A 148 22.66 9.67 -25.13
N ALA A 149 21.95 8.56 -25.34
CA ALA A 149 22.14 7.67 -26.49
C ALA A 149 21.83 8.34 -27.84
N SER A 150 20.93 9.34 -27.86
CA SER A 150 20.64 10.13 -29.06
C SER A 150 21.71 11.18 -29.38
N SER A 151 22.42 11.66 -28.35
CA SER A 151 23.48 12.66 -28.51
C SER A 151 24.80 12.05 -28.99
N SER A 152 25.11 10.81 -28.59
CA SER A 152 26.34 10.10 -28.99
C SER A 152 26.26 9.45 -30.37
N ALA A 153 25.06 9.23 -30.91
CA ALA A 153 24.86 8.67 -32.25
C ALA A 153 24.87 9.74 -33.37
N SER A 154 24.96 11.01 -33.00
CA SER A 154 24.89 12.16 -33.91
C SER A 154 26.20 12.95 -34.03
N SER A 155 27.31 12.44 -33.45
CA SER A 155 28.66 13.04 -33.50
C SER A 155 29.65 12.14 -34.24
#